data_AF-A0A934RVS5-F1
#
_entry.id   AF-A0A934RVS5-F1
#
_cell.length_a   1.000
_cell.length_b   1.000
_cell.length_c   1.000
_cell.angle_alpha   90.00
_cell.angle_beta   90.00
_cell.angle_gamma   90.00
#
_symmetry.space_group_name_H-M   'P 1'
#
loop_
_entity.id
_entity.type
_entity.pdbx_description
1 polymer ?
#
loop_
_entity_poly.entity_id
_entity_poly.type
_entity_poly.pdbx_seq_one_letter_code
_entity_poly.pdbx_strand_id
1 'polypeptide(L)'
;MLQRRLFQAITLGLALFLLSGCVYLRLLKFKNQLHDFDEHVVVNEAEPFSLQFPDPVLRDEDFVFVTESEPTQVRTITRNPRVEDWEWQFEKKLETEDGAPFSIIFTTRFEEGMLTQIEFDPKLLQAIPEDFIVELFRSLGQAKINKLRRSATAAMSRDSQEQIDFPSMSEISVVMGEPTTQRKEDRQGFWHYVFNFYNPANRDLSGQFAIVFTTDSENLEDEIAGLELTGKAR
;
A
#
# COMPACT_ATOMS: atom_id res chain seq x y z
N MET A 1 8.55 -0.90 -52.08
CA MET A 1 9.47 -0.90 -50.92
C MET A 1 8.89 -0.18 -49.69
N LEU A 2 8.18 0.94 -49.86
CA LEU A 2 7.57 1.70 -48.75
C LEU A 2 6.56 0.89 -47.91
N GLN A 3 5.68 0.12 -48.56
CA GLN A 3 4.69 -0.73 -47.88
C GLN A 3 5.31 -1.84 -47.02
N ARG A 4 6.44 -2.42 -47.44
CA ARG A 4 7.13 -3.50 -46.71
C ARG A 4 7.82 -2.96 -45.45
N ARG A 5 8.38 -1.74 -45.52
CA ARG A 5 8.96 -1.03 -44.36
C ARG A 5 7.88 -0.59 -43.38
N LEU A 6 6.71 -0.16 -43.86
CA LEU A 6 5.56 0.19 -43.02
C LEU A 6 5.02 -1.03 -42.27
N PHE A 7 4.88 -2.17 -42.94
CA PHE A 7 4.44 -3.42 -42.31
C PHE A 7 5.42 -3.87 -41.22
N GLN A 8 6.73 -3.81 -41.49
CA GLN A 8 7.76 -4.13 -40.50
C GLN A 8 7.71 -3.19 -39.29
N ALA A 9 7.51 -1.89 -39.50
CA ALA A 9 7.38 -0.93 -38.41
C ALA A 9 6.12 -1.17 -37.55
N ILE A 10 4.98 -1.51 -38.17
CA ILE A 10 3.74 -1.85 -37.45
C ILE A 10 3.93 -3.15 -36.65
N THR A 11 4.55 -4.17 -37.23
CA THR A 11 4.78 -5.46 -36.56
C THR A 11 5.74 -5.30 -35.38
N LEU A 12 6.80 -4.50 -35.56
CA LEU A 12 7.76 -4.19 -34.50
C LEU A 12 7.11 -3.34 -33.40
N GLY A 13 6.30 -2.35 -33.76
CA GLY A 13 5.55 -1.53 -32.79
C GLY A 13 4.55 -2.36 -31.98
N LEU A 14 3.83 -3.29 -32.63
CA LEU A 14 2.91 -4.21 -31.95
C LEU A 14 3.66 -5.19 -31.03
N ALA A 15 4.81 -5.71 -31.48
CA ALA A 15 5.65 -6.58 -30.67
C ALA A 15 6.22 -5.84 -29.45
N LEU A 16 6.66 -4.59 -29.61
CA LEU A 16 7.14 -3.75 -28.50
C LEU A 16 6.04 -3.47 -27.48
N PHE A 17 4.80 -3.22 -27.93
CA PHE A 17 3.64 -3.04 -27.04
C PHE A 17 3.28 -4.32 -26.27
N LEU A 18 3.48 -5.50 -26.86
CA LEU A 18 3.25 -6.78 -26.18
C LEU A 18 4.37 -7.13 -25.19
N LEU A 19 5.60 -6.66 -25.46
CA LEU A 19 6.77 -6.87 -24.60
C LEU A 19 6.80 -5.92 -23.40
N SER A 20 6.28 -4.70 -23.54
CA SER A 20 5.95 -3.83 -22.40
C SER A 20 4.66 -4.34 -21.75
N GLY A 21 4.77 -5.40 -20.94
CA GLY A 21 3.61 -6.00 -20.28
C GLY A 21 2.69 -4.92 -19.72
N CYS A 22 1.38 -5.06 -19.95
CA CYS A 22 0.40 -4.07 -19.49
C CYS A 22 0.48 -3.92 -17.97
N VAL A 23 0.60 -2.69 -17.45
CA VAL A 23 0.65 -2.41 -16.00
C VAL A 23 -0.47 -3.13 -15.24
N TYR A 24 -1.69 -3.13 -15.78
CA TYR A 24 -2.83 -3.84 -15.20
C TYR A 24 -2.62 -5.37 -15.07
N LEU A 25 -1.89 -6.00 -15.98
CA LEU A 25 -1.57 -7.41 -15.90
C LEU A 25 -0.55 -7.68 -14.79
N ARG A 26 0.44 -6.79 -14.60
CA ARG A 26 1.40 -6.90 -13.49
C ARG A 26 0.73 -6.66 -12.14
N LEU A 27 -0.15 -5.66 -12.03
CA LEU A 27 -0.96 -5.45 -10.83
C LEU A 27 -1.87 -6.66 -10.52
N LEU A 28 -2.44 -7.30 -11.54
CA LEU A 28 -3.20 -8.53 -11.35
C LEU A 28 -2.31 -9.70 -10.89
N LYS A 29 -1.12 -9.86 -11.47
CA LYS A 29 -0.15 -10.86 -11.02
C LYS A 29 0.29 -10.62 -9.57
N PHE A 30 0.53 -9.37 -9.20
CA PHE A 30 0.87 -9.00 -7.83
C PHE A 30 -0.27 -9.31 -6.87
N LYS A 31 -1.52 -8.98 -7.24
CA LYS A 31 -2.68 -9.39 -6.45
C LYS A 31 -2.73 -10.91 -6.25
N ASN A 32 -2.48 -11.71 -7.29
CA ASN A 32 -2.43 -13.16 -7.17
C ASN A 32 -1.25 -13.62 -6.30
N GLN A 33 -0.09 -12.96 -6.40
CA GLN A 33 1.05 -13.20 -5.52
C GLN A 33 0.69 -13.00 -4.04
N LEU A 34 -0.09 -11.96 -3.73
CA LEU A 34 -0.61 -11.71 -2.38
C LEU A 34 -1.75 -12.68 -1.99
N HIS A 35 -2.44 -13.28 -2.96
CA HIS A 35 -3.44 -14.32 -2.69
C HIS A 35 -2.76 -15.61 -2.23
N ASP A 36 -1.66 -15.97 -2.89
CA ASP A 36 -0.80 -17.12 -2.56
C ASP A 36 0.40 -16.65 -1.71
N PHE A 37 0.11 -15.86 -0.66
CA PHE A 37 1.10 -15.08 0.09
C PHE A 37 2.28 -15.92 0.62
N ASP A 38 1.99 -17.03 1.31
CA ASP A 38 3.03 -17.85 1.95
C ASP A 38 3.94 -18.58 0.93
N GLU A 39 3.53 -18.68 -0.33
CA GLU A 39 4.35 -19.26 -1.41
C GLU A 39 5.31 -18.23 -2.02
N HIS A 40 4.93 -16.95 -2.03
CA HIS A 40 5.61 -15.93 -2.82
C HIS A 40 6.14 -14.72 -2.03
N VAL A 41 5.83 -14.63 -0.74
CA VAL A 41 6.26 -13.53 0.13
C VAL A 41 6.99 -14.12 1.33
N VAL A 42 8.19 -13.59 1.59
CA VAL A 42 8.97 -13.93 2.79
C VAL A 42 8.82 -12.80 3.79
N VAL A 43 8.29 -13.11 4.96
CA VAL A 43 8.22 -12.17 6.09
C VAL A 43 9.56 -12.16 6.80
N ASN A 44 10.14 -10.97 6.98
CA ASN A 44 11.33 -10.76 7.78
C ASN A 44 10.97 -9.93 9.01
N GLU A 45 10.91 -10.61 10.16
CA GLU A 45 10.60 -10.05 11.49
C GLU A 45 11.79 -9.32 12.14
N ALA A 46 12.98 -9.33 11.51
CA ALA A 46 14.10 -8.54 12.01
C ALA A 46 13.87 -7.05 11.77
N GLU A 47 14.45 -6.17 12.59
CA GLU A 47 14.39 -4.72 12.34
C GLU A 47 15.30 -4.32 11.15
N PRO A 48 14.77 -3.67 10.09
CA PRO A 48 13.37 -3.24 9.92
C PRO A 48 12.44 -4.36 9.42
N PHE A 49 11.26 -4.47 10.03
CA PHE A 49 10.22 -5.41 9.60
C PHE A 49 9.90 -5.19 8.12
N SER A 50 9.90 -6.27 7.35
CA SER A 50 9.79 -6.19 5.90
C SER A 50 9.15 -7.41 5.25
N LEU A 51 8.52 -7.16 4.10
CA LEU A 51 8.02 -8.19 3.19
C LEU A 51 8.95 -8.27 1.98
N GLN A 52 9.48 -9.45 1.71
CA GLN A 52 10.37 -9.71 0.59
C GLN A 52 9.66 -10.50 -0.50
N PHE A 53 9.98 -10.21 -1.76
CA PHE A 53 9.37 -10.80 -2.95
C PHE A 53 10.46 -11.50 -3.77
N PRO A 54 10.74 -12.79 -3.51
CA PRO A 54 11.77 -13.55 -4.24
C PRO A 54 11.49 -13.66 -5.75
N ASP A 55 10.21 -13.68 -6.12
CA ASP A 55 9.73 -13.68 -7.50
C ASP A 55 9.03 -12.33 -7.81
N PRO A 56 9.77 -11.24 -8.03
CA PRO A 56 9.18 -9.91 -8.12
C PRO A 56 8.43 -9.75 -9.45
N VAL A 57 7.21 -9.21 -9.39
CA VAL A 57 6.34 -9.00 -10.57
C VAL A 57 6.04 -7.54 -10.87
N LEU A 58 6.17 -6.67 -9.87
CA LEU A 58 5.95 -5.22 -9.99
C LEU A 58 7.24 -4.50 -10.34
N ARG A 59 7.09 -3.44 -11.15
CA ARG A 59 8.17 -2.53 -11.51
C ARG A 59 8.06 -1.21 -10.77
N ASP A 60 9.18 -0.50 -10.69
CA ASP A 60 9.26 0.90 -10.26
C ASP A 60 8.21 1.79 -10.97
N GLU A 61 8.08 1.66 -12.30
CA GLU A 61 7.08 2.36 -13.12
C GLU A 61 5.62 2.02 -12.74
N ASP A 62 5.35 0.82 -12.22
CA ASP A 62 4.01 0.43 -11.78
C ASP A 62 3.62 1.16 -10.50
N PHE A 63 4.58 1.37 -9.59
CA PHE A 63 4.37 2.15 -8.37
C PHE A 63 4.02 3.59 -8.71
N VAL A 64 4.82 4.24 -9.55
CA VAL A 64 4.55 5.61 -10.01
C VAL A 64 3.20 5.70 -10.74
N PHE A 65 2.85 4.69 -11.53
CA PHE A 65 1.55 4.63 -12.21
C PHE A 65 0.38 4.54 -11.22
N VAL A 66 0.49 3.73 -10.17
CA VAL A 66 -0.58 3.55 -9.18
C VAL A 66 -0.69 4.74 -8.24
N THR A 67 0.43 5.34 -7.83
CA THR A 67 0.43 6.49 -6.92
C THR A 67 0.22 7.82 -7.64
N GLU A 68 0.33 7.83 -8.97
CA GLU A 68 0.40 9.04 -9.81
C GLU A 68 1.43 10.06 -9.30
N SER A 69 2.52 9.57 -8.69
CA SER A 69 3.58 10.43 -8.16
C SER A 69 4.92 9.73 -8.00
N GLU A 70 5.96 10.54 -8.02
CA GLU A 70 7.32 10.14 -7.71
C GLU A 70 7.48 9.88 -6.21
N PRO A 71 8.43 9.00 -5.82
CA PRO A 71 8.78 8.78 -4.41
C PRO A 71 9.33 10.06 -3.76
N THR A 72 9.11 10.19 -2.45
CA THR A 72 9.60 11.31 -1.64
C THR A 72 11.12 11.41 -1.69
N GLN A 73 11.81 10.27 -1.68
CA GLN A 73 13.26 10.19 -1.82
C GLN A 73 13.65 8.92 -2.58
N VAL A 74 14.72 9.00 -3.38
CA VAL A 74 15.37 7.84 -3.99
C VAL A 74 16.81 7.78 -3.52
N ARG A 75 17.21 6.64 -2.96
CA ARG A 75 18.58 6.36 -2.53
C ARG A 75 19.15 5.22 -3.36
N THR A 76 20.12 5.54 -4.22
CA THR A 76 20.87 4.52 -4.96
C THR A 76 21.84 3.79 -4.02
N ILE A 77 21.62 2.48 -3.86
CA ILE A 77 22.48 1.59 -3.06
C ILE A 77 23.66 1.10 -3.91
N THR A 78 23.39 0.65 -5.13
CA THR A 78 24.42 0.21 -6.09
C THR A 78 23.98 0.55 -7.50
N ARG A 79 24.93 0.84 -8.40
CA ARG A 79 24.66 1.20 -9.80
C ARG A 79 24.79 0.03 -10.78
N ASN A 80 25.51 -1.01 -10.39
CA ASN A 80 25.70 -2.22 -11.19
C ASN A 80 25.97 -3.43 -10.25
N PRO A 81 24.96 -4.27 -9.96
CA PRO A 81 23.56 -4.15 -10.41
C PRO A 81 22.88 -2.89 -9.84
N ARG A 82 21.86 -2.37 -10.53
CA ARG A 82 21.06 -1.22 -10.07
C ARG A 82 20.20 -1.66 -8.89
N VAL A 83 20.46 -1.08 -7.72
CA VAL A 83 19.67 -1.30 -6.50
C VAL A 83 19.34 0.05 -5.89
N GLU A 84 18.07 0.29 -5.64
CA GLU A 84 17.55 1.56 -5.14
C GLU A 84 16.53 1.34 -4.03
N ASP A 85 16.61 2.17 -3.00
CA ASP A 85 15.56 2.29 -1.99
C ASP A 85 14.76 3.55 -2.27
N TRP A 86 13.44 3.42 -2.35
CA TRP A 86 12.50 4.51 -2.60
C TRP A 86 11.65 4.73 -1.36
N GLU A 87 11.63 5.95 -0.86
CA GLU A 87 10.83 6.34 0.31
C GLU A 87 9.51 6.96 -0.13
N TRP A 88 8.41 6.48 0.46
CA TRP A 88 7.06 6.97 0.23
C TRP A 88 6.48 7.49 1.53
N GLN A 89 6.33 8.82 1.63
CA GLN A 89 5.77 9.46 2.81
C GLN A 89 4.30 9.81 2.59
N PHE A 90 3.44 9.29 3.46
CA PHE A 90 2.01 9.55 3.46
C PHE A 90 1.63 10.37 4.69
N GLU A 91 1.08 11.56 4.47
CA GLU A 91 0.77 12.52 5.53
C GLU A 91 -0.70 12.39 5.93
N LYS A 92 -0.97 12.18 7.22
CA LYS A 92 -2.34 12.17 7.74
C LYS A 92 -3.01 13.51 7.46
N LYS A 93 -4.21 13.45 6.88
CA LYS A 93 -5.05 14.63 6.67
C LYS A 93 -5.51 15.16 8.02
N LEU A 94 -5.12 16.41 8.31
CA LEU A 94 -5.57 17.16 9.47
C LEU A 94 -6.92 17.82 9.17
N GLU A 95 -7.85 17.74 10.13
CA GLU A 95 -9.14 18.45 10.05
C GLU A 95 -9.05 19.87 10.61
N THR A 96 -8.13 20.10 11.54
CA THR A 96 -7.86 21.40 12.17
C THR A 96 -6.38 21.74 12.08
N GLU A 97 -6.03 23.03 12.06
CA GLU A 97 -4.62 23.47 12.03
C GLU A 97 -3.84 23.02 13.27
N ASP A 98 -4.53 22.83 14.40
CA ASP A 98 -3.94 22.38 15.67
C ASP A 98 -3.79 20.85 15.78
N GLY A 99 -4.20 20.10 14.75
CA GLY A 99 -4.10 18.64 14.75
C GLY A 99 -2.64 18.16 14.77
N ALA A 100 -2.35 17.13 15.57
CA ALA A 100 -1.01 16.56 15.62
C ALA A 100 -0.65 15.91 14.26
N PRO A 101 0.44 16.35 13.60
CA PRO A 101 0.87 15.77 12.34
C PRO A 101 1.34 14.34 12.57
N PHE A 102 0.90 13.43 11.70
CA PHE A 102 1.35 12.06 11.67
C PHE A 102 1.63 11.67 10.23
N SER A 103 2.69 10.91 10.00
CA SER A 103 3.04 10.42 8.67
C SER A 103 3.49 8.98 8.76
N ILE A 104 3.13 8.20 7.74
CA ILE A 104 3.58 6.83 7.56
C ILE A 104 4.62 6.83 6.44
N ILE A 105 5.76 6.21 6.70
CA ILE A 105 6.80 6.02 5.69
C ILE A 105 6.85 4.55 5.27
N PHE A 106 6.84 4.29 3.97
CA PHE A 106 7.17 2.97 3.44
C PHE A 106 8.44 3.08 2.62
N THR A 107 9.36 2.13 2.80
CA THR A 107 10.55 2.05 1.96
C THR A 107 10.43 0.84 1.05
N THR A 108 10.43 1.06 -0.25
CA THR A 108 10.39 -0.01 -1.26
C THR A 108 11.78 -0.18 -1.85
N ARG A 109 12.30 -1.41 -1.90
CA ARG A 109 13.54 -1.73 -2.61
C ARG A 109 13.24 -2.19 -4.02
N PHE A 110 13.95 -1.61 -4.97
CA PHE A 110 13.95 -2.01 -6.37
C PHE A 110 15.33 -2.53 -6.78
N GLU A 111 15.36 -3.75 -7.32
CA GLU A 111 16.55 -4.35 -7.93
C GLU A 111 16.32 -4.50 -9.43
N GLU A 112 17.19 -3.88 -10.24
CA GLU A 112 17.02 -3.76 -11.69
C GLU A 112 15.62 -3.25 -12.09
N GLY A 113 15.00 -2.42 -11.23
CA GLY A 113 13.66 -1.86 -11.41
C GLY A 113 12.50 -2.75 -10.96
N MET A 114 12.76 -3.91 -10.36
CA MET A 114 11.74 -4.84 -9.87
C MET A 114 11.59 -4.71 -8.35
N LEU A 115 10.36 -4.65 -7.84
CA LEU A 115 10.09 -4.56 -6.39
C LEU A 115 10.49 -5.86 -5.69
N THR A 116 11.55 -5.83 -4.89
CA THR A 116 12.03 -7.00 -4.12
C THR A 116 11.72 -6.92 -2.64
N GLN A 117 11.44 -5.72 -2.09
CA GLN A 117 11.16 -5.55 -0.67
C GLN A 117 10.24 -4.35 -0.39
N ILE A 118 9.39 -4.48 0.62
CA ILE A 118 8.68 -3.37 1.29
C ILE A 118 9.07 -3.40 2.77
N GLU A 119 9.69 -2.33 3.26
CA GLU A 119 9.99 -2.09 4.68
C GLU A 119 8.95 -1.13 5.27
N PHE A 120 8.54 -1.39 6.51
CA PHE A 120 7.50 -0.64 7.21
C PHE A 120 8.09 0.33 8.23
N ASP A 121 7.46 1.50 8.38
CA ASP A 121 7.83 2.48 9.41
C ASP A 121 7.74 1.86 10.81
N PRO A 122 8.82 1.87 11.62
CA PRO A 122 8.75 1.47 13.02
C PRO A 122 7.71 2.24 13.84
N LYS A 123 7.33 3.46 13.42
CA LYS A 123 6.20 4.19 14.03
C LYS A 123 4.86 3.56 13.72
N LEU A 124 4.67 3.01 12.52
CA LEU A 124 3.45 2.28 12.18
C LEU A 124 3.34 0.99 13.00
N LEU A 125 4.46 0.31 13.20
CA LEU A 125 4.53 -0.94 13.98
C LEU A 125 4.18 -0.76 15.46
N GLN A 126 4.32 0.46 16.00
CA GLN A 126 3.85 0.78 17.35
C GLN A 126 2.31 0.82 17.45
N ALA A 127 1.62 1.10 16.34
CA ALA A 127 0.15 1.18 16.29
C ALA A 127 -0.49 -0.12 15.78
N ILE A 128 0.20 -0.80 14.86
CA ILE A 128 -0.30 -1.97 14.13
C ILE A 128 0.75 -3.07 14.23
N PRO A 129 0.47 -4.17 14.95
CA PRO A 129 1.42 -5.27 15.10
C PRO A 129 1.87 -5.88 13.75
N GLU A 130 3.05 -6.50 13.74
CA GLU A 130 3.62 -7.14 12.55
C GLU A 130 2.69 -8.19 11.94
N ASP A 131 2.17 -9.12 12.75
CA ASP A 131 1.23 -10.16 12.31
C ASP A 131 -0.04 -9.57 11.69
N PHE A 132 -0.50 -8.43 12.21
CA PHE A 132 -1.64 -7.71 11.65
C PHE A 132 -1.32 -7.17 10.25
N ILE A 133 -0.10 -6.64 10.03
CA ILE A 133 0.34 -6.18 8.70
C ILE A 133 0.44 -7.36 7.73
N VAL A 134 0.97 -8.50 8.18
CA VAL A 134 1.05 -9.71 7.35
C VAL A 134 -0.36 -10.11 6.88
N GLU A 135 -1.34 -10.19 7.78
CA GLU A 135 -2.72 -10.49 7.38
C GLU A 135 -3.35 -9.42 6.51
N LEU A 136 -3.06 -8.14 6.76
CA LEU A 136 -3.53 -7.08 5.88
C LEU A 136 -3.06 -7.33 4.44
N PHE A 137 -1.81 -7.73 4.24
CA PHE A 137 -1.30 -8.08 2.92
C PHE A 137 -1.89 -9.37 2.36
N ARG A 138 -2.15 -10.40 3.17
CA ARG A 138 -2.93 -11.58 2.76
C ARG A 138 -4.33 -11.18 2.27
N SER A 139 -5.00 -10.28 2.98
CA SER A 139 -6.33 -9.79 2.62
C SER A 139 -6.33 -8.96 1.33
N LEU A 140 -5.22 -8.29 0.98
CA LEU A 140 -5.07 -7.57 -0.28
C LEU A 140 -5.14 -8.51 -1.49
N GLY A 141 -4.69 -9.76 -1.36
CA GLY A 141 -4.89 -10.79 -2.38
C GLY A 141 -6.38 -11.05 -2.71
N GLN A 142 -7.27 -10.79 -1.75
CA GLN A 142 -8.72 -10.91 -1.90
C GLN A 142 -9.42 -9.57 -2.20
N ALA A 143 -8.66 -8.47 -2.31
CA ALA A 143 -9.20 -7.12 -2.43
C ALA A 143 -10.17 -6.98 -3.61
N LYS A 144 -11.26 -6.24 -3.37
CA LYS A 144 -12.22 -5.89 -4.43
C LYS A 144 -11.70 -4.67 -5.17
N ILE A 145 -11.42 -4.84 -6.46
CA ILE A 145 -10.97 -3.76 -7.35
C ILE A 145 -12.20 -3.15 -8.04
N ASN A 146 -12.48 -1.88 -7.76
CA ASN A 146 -13.49 -1.12 -8.48
C ASN A 146 -12.82 -0.32 -9.62
N LYS A 147 -12.84 -0.89 -10.83
CA LYS A 147 -12.25 -0.27 -12.03
C LYS A 147 -12.88 1.08 -12.40
N LEU A 148 -14.17 1.28 -12.11
CA LEU A 148 -14.88 2.53 -12.42
C LEU A 148 -14.41 3.67 -11.50
N ARG A 149 -14.15 3.36 -10.23
CA ARG A 149 -13.72 4.33 -9.21
C ARG A 149 -12.20 4.42 -9.03
N ARG A 150 -11.44 3.60 -9.77
CA ARG A 150 -9.99 3.41 -9.61
C ARG A 150 -9.60 3.20 -8.14
N SER A 151 -10.38 2.38 -7.45
CA SER A 151 -10.17 2.10 -6.03
C SER A 151 -9.98 0.60 -5.78
N ALA A 152 -9.14 0.29 -4.80
CA ALA A 152 -8.98 -1.05 -4.26
C ALA A 152 -9.36 -1.01 -2.79
N THR A 153 -10.18 -1.98 -2.37
CA THR A 153 -10.59 -2.12 -0.98
C THR A 153 -10.27 -3.52 -0.49
N ALA A 154 -9.52 -3.59 0.61
CA ALA A 154 -9.30 -4.80 1.39
C ALA A 154 -9.94 -4.63 2.77
N ALA A 155 -10.48 -5.71 3.30
CA ALA A 155 -11.11 -5.72 4.60
C ALA A 155 -10.70 -6.96 5.36
N MET A 156 -10.52 -6.80 6.67
CA MET A 156 -10.22 -7.85 7.62
C MET A 156 -11.17 -7.74 8.80
N SER A 157 -11.64 -8.88 9.30
CA SER A 157 -12.48 -8.95 10.48
C SER A 157 -11.86 -9.89 11.50
N ARG A 158 -11.94 -9.54 12.78
CA ARG A 158 -11.43 -10.36 13.88
C ARG A 158 -12.03 -11.76 13.87
N ASP A 159 -13.33 -11.88 13.59
CA ASP A 159 -14.04 -13.17 13.58
C ASP A 159 -13.51 -14.16 12.52
N SER A 160 -12.77 -13.65 11.52
CA SER A 160 -12.12 -14.48 10.49
C SER A 160 -10.67 -14.85 10.81
N GLN A 161 -10.12 -14.36 11.93
CA GLN A 161 -8.70 -14.40 12.27
C GLN A 161 -8.50 -14.80 13.75
N GLU A 162 -8.55 -16.10 14.04
CA GLU A 162 -8.60 -16.62 15.42
C GLU A 162 -7.26 -16.56 16.19
N GLN A 163 -6.15 -16.13 15.57
CA GLN A 163 -4.79 -16.26 16.16
C GLN A 163 -3.97 -14.97 16.20
N ILE A 164 -4.60 -13.80 16.00
CA ILE A 164 -3.88 -12.53 15.90
C ILE A 164 -4.48 -11.55 16.88
N ASP A 165 -3.59 -10.84 17.59
CA ASP A 165 -3.97 -9.77 18.49
C ASP A 165 -4.29 -8.52 17.66
N PHE A 166 -5.53 -8.05 17.76
CA PHE A 166 -5.97 -6.84 17.07
C PHE A 166 -5.72 -5.65 18.00
N PRO A 167 -5.11 -4.54 17.53
CA PRO A 167 -4.89 -3.39 18.38
C PRO A 167 -6.22 -2.78 18.83
N SER A 168 -6.24 -2.17 20.00
CA SER A 168 -7.37 -1.38 20.48
C SER A 168 -7.43 0.00 19.79
N MET A 169 -8.60 0.64 19.84
CA MET A 169 -8.74 2.02 19.35
C MET A 169 -7.83 2.99 20.13
N SER A 170 -7.69 2.76 21.44
CA SER A 170 -6.84 3.55 22.33
C SER A 170 -5.38 3.52 21.87
N GLU A 171 -4.81 2.32 21.67
CA GLU A 171 -3.43 2.14 21.21
C GLU A 171 -3.19 2.81 19.84
N ILE A 172 -4.13 2.66 18.91
CA ILE A 172 -4.08 3.32 17.61
C ILE A 172 -4.04 4.84 17.78
N SER A 173 -4.92 5.43 18.62
CA SER A 173 -4.95 6.88 18.83
C SER A 173 -3.70 7.44 19.50
N VAL A 174 -3.06 6.68 20.38
CA VAL A 174 -1.82 7.10 21.05
C VAL A 174 -0.72 7.37 20.04
N VAL A 175 -0.62 6.52 19.01
CA VAL A 175 0.44 6.61 18.00
C VAL A 175 0.03 7.49 16.83
N MET A 176 -1.17 7.29 16.29
CA MET A 176 -1.65 7.96 15.08
C MET A 176 -2.37 9.28 15.38
N GLY A 177 -2.66 9.60 16.63
CA GLY A 177 -3.49 10.74 17.07
C GLY A 177 -4.98 10.53 16.78
N GLU A 178 -5.81 11.55 17.00
CA GLU A 178 -7.27 11.48 16.74
C GLU A 178 -7.60 11.19 15.26
N PRO A 179 -8.54 10.29 14.93
CA PRO A 179 -8.91 9.99 13.55
C PRO A 179 -9.40 11.24 12.78
N THR A 180 -9.21 11.23 11.46
CA THR A 180 -9.70 12.27 10.55
C THR A 180 -11.23 12.39 10.59
N THR A 181 -11.95 11.28 10.79
CA THR A 181 -13.40 11.32 10.99
C THR A 181 -13.82 10.19 11.91
N GLN A 182 -14.70 10.50 12.86
CA GLN A 182 -15.37 9.50 13.70
C GLN A 182 -16.84 9.40 13.30
N ARG A 183 -17.34 8.17 13.18
CA ARG A 183 -18.77 7.89 13.01
C ARG A 183 -19.19 6.82 14.00
N LYS A 184 -20.45 6.90 14.43
CA LYS A 184 -21.09 5.85 15.21
C LYS A 184 -22.37 5.47 14.48
N GLU A 185 -22.51 4.20 14.15
CA GLU A 185 -23.74 3.64 13.59
C GLU A 185 -24.18 2.49 14.51
N ASP A 186 -25.37 2.61 15.09
CA ASP A 186 -25.87 1.70 16.12
C ASP A 186 -24.87 1.50 17.30
N ARG A 187 -24.34 0.27 17.43
CA ARG A 187 -23.32 -0.10 18.43
C ARG A 187 -21.89 -0.06 17.89
N GLN A 188 -21.73 0.19 16.59
CA GLN A 188 -20.44 0.18 15.93
C GLN A 188 -19.82 1.57 15.87
N GLY A 189 -18.57 1.67 16.28
CA GLY A 189 -17.73 2.84 16.10
C GLY A 189 -16.84 2.68 14.88
N PHE A 190 -16.72 3.73 14.07
CA PHE A 190 -15.86 3.79 12.89
C PHE A 190 -14.89 4.96 13.01
N TRP A 191 -13.59 4.64 12.99
CA TRP A 191 -12.51 5.62 13.04
C TRP A 191 -11.79 5.65 11.70
N HIS A 192 -11.97 6.75 10.97
CA HIS A 192 -11.40 6.95 9.64
C HIS A 192 -10.12 7.77 9.76
N TYR A 193 -9.01 7.19 9.34
CA TYR A 193 -7.73 7.87 9.15
C TYR A 193 -7.49 8.04 7.65
N VAL A 194 -7.44 9.28 7.17
CA VAL A 194 -7.15 9.57 5.77
C VAL A 194 -5.72 10.04 5.64
N PHE A 195 -4.98 9.44 4.72
CA PHE A 195 -3.60 9.76 4.41
C PHE A 195 -3.50 10.29 2.99
N ASN A 196 -2.88 11.45 2.86
CA ASN A 196 -2.59 12.10 1.59
C ASN A 196 -1.17 11.71 1.14
N PHE A 197 -1.03 11.47 -0.16
CA PHE A 197 0.25 11.41 -0.81
C PHE A 197 0.41 12.62 -1.74
N TYR A 198 1.55 13.30 -1.64
CA TYR A 198 1.85 14.52 -2.38
C TYR A 198 3.03 14.30 -3.31
N ASN A 199 2.95 14.88 -4.50
CA ASN A 199 4.11 14.93 -5.37
C ASN A 199 5.21 15.81 -4.75
N PRO A 200 6.42 15.27 -4.54
CA PRO A 200 7.47 15.99 -3.82
C PRO A 200 7.98 17.24 -4.56
N ALA A 201 7.83 17.30 -5.89
CA ALA A 201 8.33 18.40 -6.70
C ALA A 201 7.45 19.67 -6.62
N ASN A 202 6.13 19.51 -6.50
CA ASN A 202 5.18 20.63 -6.55
C ASN A 202 4.19 20.67 -5.37
N ARG A 203 4.20 19.66 -4.49
CA ARG A 203 3.28 19.48 -3.36
C ARG A 203 1.80 19.33 -3.75
N ASP A 204 1.52 19.03 -5.02
CA ASP A 204 0.16 18.71 -5.44
C ASP A 204 -0.27 17.36 -4.85
N LEU A 205 -1.55 17.26 -4.49
CA LEU A 205 -2.14 16.01 -4.00
C LEU A 205 -2.29 15.00 -5.14
N SER A 206 -1.51 13.92 -5.06
CA SER A 206 -1.46 12.84 -6.06
C SER A 206 -2.39 11.68 -5.74
N GLY A 207 -2.60 11.39 -4.47
CA GLY A 207 -3.45 10.26 -4.08
C GLY A 207 -3.87 10.30 -2.63
N GLN A 208 -4.78 9.41 -2.28
CA GLN A 208 -5.21 9.20 -0.91
C GLN A 208 -5.41 7.72 -0.62
N PHE A 209 -5.10 7.30 0.59
CA PHE A 209 -5.65 6.08 1.14
C PHE A 209 -6.33 6.36 2.48
N ALA A 210 -7.29 5.53 2.83
CA ALA A 210 -7.98 5.59 4.09
C ALA A 210 -7.85 4.24 4.80
N ILE A 211 -7.58 4.30 6.10
CA ILE A 211 -7.72 3.17 7.01
C ILE A 211 -8.96 3.45 7.86
N VAL A 212 -9.90 2.50 7.86
CA VAL A 212 -11.08 2.55 8.70
C VAL A 212 -10.97 1.43 9.70
N PHE A 213 -10.85 1.78 10.97
CA PHE A 213 -10.95 0.83 12.07
C PHE A 213 -12.39 0.77 12.55
N THR A 214 -12.88 -0.43 12.87
CA THR A 214 -14.23 -0.66 13.38
C THR A 214 -14.16 -1.29 14.75
N THR A 215 -15.00 -0.84 15.68
CA THR A 215 -15.18 -1.48 16.99
C THR A 215 -16.66 -1.73 17.26
N ASP A 216 -16.97 -2.85 17.91
CA ASP A 216 -18.33 -3.19 18.38
C ASP A 216 -18.53 -2.85 19.87
N SER A 217 -17.51 -2.28 20.51
CA SER A 217 -17.51 -1.91 21.93
C SER A 217 -17.51 -0.40 22.13
N GLU A 218 -18.09 0.04 23.24
CA GLU A 218 -17.94 1.42 23.72
C GLU A 218 -16.64 1.62 24.51
N ASN A 219 -16.01 0.53 24.96
CA ASN A 219 -14.69 0.58 25.59
C ASN A 219 -13.61 0.61 24.50
N LEU A 220 -12.87 1.72 24.43
CA LEU A 220 -11.82 1.92 23.41
C LEU A 220 -10.55 1.11 23.67
N GLU A 221 -10.43 0.53 24.87
CA GLU A 221 -9.36 -0.41 25.24
C GLU A 221 -9.63 -1.83 24.72
N ASP A 222 -10.85 -2.12 24.28
CA ASP A 222 -11.15 -3.40 23.65
C ASP A 222 -10.56 -3.42 22.24
N GLU A 223 -10.14 -4.60 21.79
CA GLU A 223 -9.64 -4.82 20.45
C GLU A 223 -10.67 -4.39 19.39
N ILE A 224 -10.16 -3.85 18.28
CA ILE A 224 -11.01 -3.55 17.13
C ILE A 224 -11.67 -4.82 16.58
N ALA A 225 -12.90 -4.68 16.08
CA ALA A 225 -13.65 -5.74 15.42
C ALA A 225 -13.21 -5.97 13.97
N GLY A 226 -12.59 -4.96 13.34
CA GLY A 226 -12.10 -5.08 11.98
C GLY A 226 -11.43 -3.83 11.45
N LEU A 227 -10.91 -3.96 10.23
CA LEU A 227 -10.24 -2.91 9.48
C LEU A 227 -10.61 -2.97 8.00
N GLU A 228 -10.78 -1.80 7.40
CA GLU A 228 -10.89 -1.63 5.96
C GLU A 228 -9.79 -0.67 5.47
N LEU A 229 -9.03 -1.10 4.47
CA LEU A 229 -8.08 -0.26 3.74
C LEU A 229 -8.66 0.06 2.37
N THR A 230 -8.82 1.35 2.06
CA THR A 230 -9.25 1.81 0.73
C THR A 230 -8.21 2.77 0.15
N GLY A 231 -7.62 2.38 -0.97
CA GLY A 231 -6.72 3.22 -1.77
C GLY A 231 -7.43 3.83 -2.97
N LYS A 232 -7.17 5.10 -3.26
CA LYS A 232 -7.67 5.80 -4.45
C LYS A 232 -6.58 6.69 -5.06
N ALA A 233 -6.16 6.33 -6.27
CA ALA A 233 -5.38 7.21 -7.15
C ALA A 233 -6.28 8.33 -7.70
N ARG A 234 -5.75 9.53 -7.91
CA ARG A 234 -6.55 10.68 -8.34
C ARG A 234 -6.94 10.63 -9.83
#